data_AF-A0A0C1L293-F1
#
_entry.id   AF-A0A0C1L293-F1
#
_cell.length_a   1.000
_cell.length_b   1.000
_cell.length_c   1.000
_cell.angle_alpha   90.00
_cell.angle_beta   90.00
_cell.angle_gamma   90.00
#
_symmetry.space_group_name_H-M   'P 1'
#
loop_
_entity.id
_entity.type
_entity.pdbx_description
1 polymer ?
#
loop_
_entity_poly.entity_id
_entity_poly.type
_entity_poly.pdbx_seq_one_letter_code
_entity_poly.pdbx_strand_id
1 'polypeptide(L)'
;MICFTDTPIKQSADHCSRYNYFGISFNKEAMIEYGANPVLYLVDNRQPHQGGLNEIRPRDNEQLGLVKWIDSMLQPYDTKQFSDGNWAEFYEREWRINRILPFDWTATAELLKGSHKEYAFEGTIRKVKDAEEFYLPFNKSIIENIIAPLSYKARARKLIKDNNLDCELILIEE
;
A
#
# COMPACT_ATOMS: atom_id res chain seq x y z
N MET A 1 -5.45 -7.65 -0.44
CA MET A 1 -4.54 -6.66 0.17
C MET A 1 -3.87 -5.88 -0.93
N ILE A 2 -3.65 -4.57 -0.74
CA ILE A 2 -2.97 -3.73 -1.72
C ILE A 2 -1.80 -3.08 -1.04
N CYS A 3 -0.65 -3.14 -1.70
CA CYS A 3 0.58 -2.57 -1.18
C CYS A 3 0.95 -1.34 -2.01
N PHE A 4 1.31 -0.28 -1.31
CA PHE A 4 1.90 0.94 -1.83
C PHE A 4 3.29 1.06 -1.21
N THR A 5 4.14 1.85 -1.84
CA THR A 5 5.45 2.15 -1.30
C THR A 5 5.58 3.66 -1.13
N ASP A 6 5.97 4.06 0.08
CA ASP A 6 6.42 5.40 0.37
C ASP A 6 7.90 5.48 0.03
N THR A 7 8.19 6.07 -1.12
CA THR A 7 9.54 6.19 -1.72
C THR A 7 9.82 7.67 -1.98
N PRO A 8 10.92 8.24 -1.46
CA PRO A 8 11.25 9.62 -1.77
C PRO A 8 11.53 9.79 -3.27
N ILE A 9 11.10 10.93 -3.83
CA ILE A 9 11.14 11.20 -5.28
C ILE A 9 12.56 11.02 -5.87
N LYS A 10 13.60 11.38 -5.11
CA LYS A 10 15.01 11.25 -5.52
C LYS A 10 15.43 9.79 -5.78
N GLN A 11 14.74 8.83 -5.17
CA GLN A 11 14.99 7.40 -5.34
C GLN A 11 13.99 6.73 -6.30
N SER A 12 13.10 7.51 -6.93
CA SER A 12 12.11 6.95 -7.86
C SER A 12 12.73 6.31 -9.10
N ALA A 13 13.92 6.75 -9.52
CA ALA A 13 14.63 6.13 -10.63
C ALA A 13 15.03 4.68 -10.33
N ASP A 14 15.63 4.46 -9.16
CA ASP A 14 16.02 3.13 -8.68
C ASP A 14 14.78 2.24 -8.46
N HIS A 15 13.74 2.76 -7.80
CA HIS A 15 12.47 2.06 -7.63
C HIS A 15 11.85 1.61 -8.97
N CYS A 16 11.75 2.52 -9.95
CA CYS A 16 11.21 2.20 -11.26
C CYS A 16 12.07 1.14 -11.99
N SER A 17 13.39 1.19 -11.85
CA SER A 17 14.29 0.20 -12.46
C SER A 17 14.06 -1.23 -11.93
N ARG A 18 13.67 -1.37 -10.66
CA ARG A 18 13.46 -2.66 -9.99
C ARG A 18 12.08 -3.24 -10.23
N TYR A 19 11.04 -2.41 -10.24
CA TYR A 19 9.65 -2.89 -10.24
C TYR A 19 8.86 -2.59 -11.53
N ASN A 20 8.97 -1.39 -12.11
CA ASN A 20 8.25 -1.00 -13.32
C ASN A 20 8.74 0.33 -13.92
N TYR A 21 8.65 0.49 -15.24
CA TYR A 21 9.13 1.67 -15.98
C TYR A 21 8.41 3.00 -15.69
N PHE A 22 7.42 3.05 -14.80
CA PHE A 22 6.74 4.27 -14.37
C PHE A 22 6.07 4.08 -13.01
N GLY A 23 5.80 5.19 -12.32
CA GLY A 23 5.10 5.23 -11.04
C GLY A 23 3.89 6.17 -11.05
N ILE A 24 2.95 5.91 -10.15
CA ILE A 24 1.84 6.80 -9.82
C ILE A 24 1.99 7.11 -8.33
N SER A 25 2.10 8.39 -7.99
CA SER A 25 2.11 8.81 -6.58
C SER A 25 0.74 9.28 -6.15
N PHE A 26 0.44 9.09 -4.87
CA PHE A 26 -0.83 9.46 -4.27
C PHE A 26 -0.59 10.43 -3.11
N ASN A 27 -1.53 11.35 -2.88
CA ASN A 27 -1.55 12.18 -1.69
C ASN A 27 -1.66 11.27 -0.46
N LYS A 28 -0.64 11.33 0.40
CA LYS A 28 -0.51 10.43 1.54
C LYS A 28 -1.61 10.60 2.56
N GLU A 29 -2.04 11.84 2.80
CA GLU A 29 -3.09 12.17 3.77
C GLU A 29 -4.44 11.60 3.31
N ALA A 30 -4.77 11.78 2.03
CA ALA A 30 -5.93 11.18 1.41
C ALA A 30 -5.85 9.64 1.46
N MET A 31 -4.69 9.04 1.19
CA MET A 31 -4.51 7.59 1.29
C MET A 31 -4.75 7.07 2.72
N ILE A 32 -4.30 7.81 3.75
CA ILE A 32 -4.59 7.49 5.15
C ILE A 32 -6.10 7.56 5.41
N GLU A 33 -6.80 8.55 4.85
CA GLU A 33 -8.26 8.62 4.90
C GLU A 33 -8.91 7.38 4.26
N TYR A 34 -8.37 6.84 3.16
CA TYR A 34 -8.81 5.57 2.56
C TYR A 34 -8.39 4.31 3.36
N GLY A 35 -7.80 4.46 4.54
CA GLY A 35 -7.41 3.35 5.42
C GLY A 35 -6.05 2.74 5.07
N ALA A 36 -5.18 3.47 4.37
CA ALA A 36 -3.80 3.05 4.19
C ALA A 36 -3.05 3.11 5.53
N ASN A 37 -2.39 2.00 5.89
CA ASN A 37 -1.62 1.87 7.11
C ASN A 37 -0.19 1.47 6.79
N PRO A 38 0.82 1.98 7.51
CA PRO A 38 2.18 1.55 7.31
C PRO A 38 2.35 0.10 7.75
N VAL A 39 3.12 -0.67 6.99
CA VAL A 39 3.54 -2.00 7.42
C VAL A 39 4.48 -1.88 8.62
N LEU A 40 4.33 -2.81 9.56
CA LEU A 40 5.22 -2.99 10.70
C LEU A 40 6.17 -4.15 10.40
N TYR A 41 7.44 -3.81 10.16
CA TYR A 41 8.48 -4.81 9.93
C TYR A 41 8.93 -5.45 11.24
N LEU A 42 8.97 -6.78 11.23
CA LEU A 42 9.49 -7.57 12.34
C LEU A 42 10.95 -7.90 12.05
N VAL A 43 11.85 -7.37 12.89
CA VAL A 43 13.32 -7.44 12.72
C VAL A 43 13.85 -8.88 12.69
N ASP A 44 13.11 -9.81 13.30
CA ASP A 44 13.48 -11.22 13.36
C ASP A 44 12.50 -12.08 12.53
N ASN A 45 13.04 -12.62 11.45
CA ASN A 45 12.38 -13.51 10.51
C ASN A 45 12.52 -15.00 10.90
N ARG A 46 13.01 -15.30 12.11
CA ARG A 46 12.89 -16.65 12.70
C ARG A 46 11.43 -16.94 13.03
N GLN A 47 11.04 -18.22 12.94
CA GLN A 47 9.67 -18.70 13.16
C GLN A 47 8.91 -18.22 14.42
N PRO A 48 9.54 -17.82 15.56
CA PRO A 48 8.80 -17.45 16.77
C PRO A 48 7.82 -16.28 16.60
N HIS A 49 8.12 -15.29 15.75
CA HIS A 49 7.25 -14.13 15.58
C HIS A 49 6.03 -14.40 14.69
N GLN A 50 6.18 -15.29 13.70
CA GLN A 50 5.05 -15.84 12.95
C GLN A 50 4.22 -16.80 13.83
N GLY A 51 4.85 -17.46 14.81
CA GLY A 51 4.20 -18.31 15.80
C GLY A 51 3.38 -17.54 16.84
N GLY A 52 3.82 -16.35 17.27
CA GLY A 52 3.14 -15.58 18.32
C GLY A 52 1.68 -15.22 18.00
N LEU A 53 1.35 -14.93 16.73
CA LEU A 53 -0.05 -14.74 16.31
C LEU A 53 -0.82 -16.07 16.25
N ASN A 54 -0.16 -17.19 15.94
CA ASN A 54 -0.74 -18.53 15.97
C ASN A 54 -1.00 -19.03 17.41
N GLU A 55 -0.29 -18.49 18.40
CA GLU A 55 -0.53 -18.74 19.82
C GLU A 55 -1.75 -17.97 20.36
N ILE A 56 -2.16 -16.90 19.68
CA ILE A 56 -3.42 -16.23 20.00
C ILE A 56 -4.55 -17.19 19.66
N ARG A 57 -5.30 -17.60 20.69
CA ARG A 57 -6.50 -18.43 20.55
C ARG A 57 -7.72 -17.51 20.57
N PRO A 58 -8.19 -17.03 19.40
CA PRO A 58 -9.39 -16.22 19.36
C PRO A 58 -10.56 -17.03 19.91
N ARG A 59 -11.32 -16.42 20.82
CA ARG A 59 -12.45 -17.07 21.50
C ARG A 59 -13.71 -17.08 20.64
N ASP A 60 -13.74 -16.24 19.62
CA ASP A 60 -14.86 -15.98 18.73
C ASP A 60 -14.37 -15.54 17.34
N ASN A 61 -15.29 -15.48 16.37
CA ASN A 61 -14.98 -15.05 14.99
C ASN A 61 -14.50 -13.61 14.91
N GLU A 62 -14.89 -12.79 15.89
CA GLU A 62 -14.56 -11.37 16.00
C GLU A 62 -13.07 -11.18 16.33
N GLN A 63 -12.58 -11.85 17.39
CA GLN A 63 -11.16 -11.90 17.73
C GLN A 63 -10.34 -12.52 16.61
N LEU A 64 -10.87 -13.54 15.91
CA LEU A 64 -10.19 -14.12 14.75
C LEU A 64 -10.03 -13.10 13.62
N GLY A 65 -11.06 -12.29 13.35
CA GLY A 65 -11.00 -11.19 12.40
C GLY A 65 -9.92 -10.17 12.77
N LEU A 66 -9.88 -9.74 14.03
CA LEU A 66 -8.90 -8.77 14.52
C LEU A 66 -7.46 -9.30 14.39
N VAL A 67 -7.22 -10.55 14.77
CA VAL A 67 -5.91 -11.20 14.63
C VAL A 67 -5.47 -11.22 13.17
N LYS A 68 -6.37 -11.60 12.24
CA LYS A 68 -6.08 -11.57 10.80
C LYS A 68 -5.79 -10.16 10.29
N TRP A 69 -6.51 -9.16 10.78
CA TRP A 69 -6.27 -7.77 10.41
C TRP A 69 -4.90 -7.26 10.91
N ILE A 70 -4.53 -7.59 12.15
CA ILE A 70 -3.20 -7.26 12.69
C ILE A 70 -2.11 -7.98 11.89
N ASP A 71 -2.24 -9.29 11.68
CA ASP A 71 -1.29 -10.09 10.89
C ASP A 71 -1.04 -9.49 9.51
N SER A 72 -2.11 -9.04 8.87
CA SER A 72 -2.04 -8.43 7.55
C SER A 72 -1.28 -7.09 7.49
N MET A 73 -0.99 -6.45 8.63
CA MET A 73 -0.12 -5.26 8.72
C MET A 73 1.31 -5.58 9.14
N LEU A 74 1.59 -6.82 9.55
CA LEU A 74 2.93 -7.27 9.87
C LEU A 74 3.63 -7.81 8.62
N GLN A 75 4.95 -7.65 8.58
CA GLN A 75 5.79 -8.25 7.55
C GLN A 75 7.10 -8.73 8.16
N PRO A 76 7.49 -9.99 7.93
CA PRO A 76 8.82 -10.43 8.31
C PRO A 76 9.83 -9.60 7.51
N TYR A 77 10.85 -9.10 8.19
CA TYR A 77 11.93 -8.41 7.52
C TYR A 77 12.73 -9.41 6.68
N ASP A 78 12.72 -9.27 5.34
CA ASP A 78 13.47 -10.16 4.46
C ASP A 78 14.92 -9.70 4.35
N THR A 79 15.76 -10.17 5.28
CA THR A 79 17.21 -9.95 5.25
C THR A 79 17.91 -10.69 4.11
N LYS A 80 17.25 -11.64 3.44
CA LYS A 80 17.90 -12.51 2.45
C LYS A 80 18.12 -11.82 1.11
N GLN A 81 17.34 -10.79 0.78
CA GLN A 81 17.61 -9.94 -0.39
C GLN A 81 18.87 -9.08 -0.24
N PHE A 82 19.48 -9.08 0.95
CA PHE A 82 20.63 -8.26 1.32
C PHE A 82 21.86 -9.10 1.72
N SER A 83 21.91 -10.37 1.28
CA SER A 83 22.93 -11.35 1.72
C SER A 83 24.38 -10.98 1.36
N ASP A 84 24.60 -10.04 0.45
CA ASP A 84 25.91 -9.76 -0.14
C ASP A 84 26.49 -8.42 0.33
N GLY A 85 26.39 -8.12 1.62
CA GLY A 85 27.07 -6.97 2.24
C GLY A 85 26.44 -5.60 1.97
N ASN A 86 25.32 -5.57 1.24
CA ASN A 86 24.52 -4.36 1.09
C ASN A 86 23.60 -4.20 2.29
N TRP A 87 23.66 -3.04 2.94
CA TRP A 87 22.63 -2.66 3.91
C TRP A 87 21.32 -2.48 3.16
N ALA A 88 20.21 -2.92 3.77
CA ALA A 88 18.90 -2.63 3.21
C ALA A 88 18.75 -1.13 3.04
N GLU A 89 18.45 -0.69 1.83
CA GLU A 89 18.23 0.72 1.57
C GLU A 89 16.87 1.11 2.15
N PHE A 90 16.91 1.79 3.30
CA PHE A 90 15.76 2.16 4.15
C PHE A 90 14.84 3.25 3.56
N TYR A 91 14.92 3.52 2.25
CA TYR A 91 14.15 4.62 1.68
C TYR A 91 12.75 4.19 1.23
N GLU A 92 12.47 2.89 1.11
CA GLU A 92 11.14 2.38 0.76
C GLU A 92 10.41 1.86 1.99
N ARG A 93 9.20 2.37 2.24
CA ARG A 93 8.32 1.82 3.29
C ARG A 93 7.02 1.33 2.69
N GLU A 94 6.69 0.06 2.93
CA GLU A 94 5.40 -0.50 2.47
C GLU A 94 4.22 0.05 3.28
N TRP A 95 3.12 0.32 2.59
CA TRP A 95 1.82 0.72 3.14
C TRP A 95 0.74 -0.21 2.58
N ARG A 96 -0.22 -0.59 3.42
CA ARG A 96 -1.29 -1.52 3.04
C ARG A 96 -2.67 -0.93 3.28
N ILE A 97 -3.57 -1.17 2.35
CA ILE A 97 -5.02 -1.01 2.57
C ILE A 97 -5.62 -2.39 2.79
N ASN A 98 -6.13 -2.62 4.01
CA ASN A 98 -6.84 -3.84 4.39
C ASN A 98 -8.34 -3.64 4.27
N ARG A 99 -8.98 -4.44 3.39
CA ARG A 99 -10.41 -4.31 3.09
C ARG A 99 -11.33 -5.03 4.05
N ILE A 100 -10.80 -6.01 4.78
CA ILE A 100 -11.56 -6.74 5.79
C ILE A 100 -11.30 -6.03 7.10
N LEU A 101 -12.16 -5.08 7.43
CA LEU A 101 -12.20 -4.53 8.78
C LEU A 101 -12.84 -5.57 9.70
N PRO A 102 -12.25 -5.84 10.88
CA PRO A 102 -12.69 -6.94 11.74
C PRO A 102 -14.06 -6.76 12.41
N PHE A 103 -14.72 -5.59 12.27
CA PHE A 103 -15.97 -5.26 12.97
C PHE A 103 -16.89 -4.40 12.11
N ASP A 104 -18.18 -4.38 12.44
CA ASP A 104 -19.06 -3.24 12.14
C ASP A 104 -18.69 -2.11 13.11
N TRP A 105 -17.73 -1.28 12.71
CA TRP A 105 -17.10 -0.25 13.55
C TRP A 105 -18.08 0.80 14.08
N THR A 106 -19.29 0.86 13.55
CA THR A 106 -20.33 1.83 13.90
C THR A 106 -20.68 1.74 15.40
N ALA A 107 -20.98 0.55 15.91
CA ALA A 107 -21.39 0.36 17.31
C ALA A 107 -20.24 0.57 18.31
N THR A 108 -19.01 0.17 17.95
CA THR A 108 -17.83 0.28 18.83
C THR A 108 -17.24 1.70 18.82
N ALA A 109 -17.25 2.40 17.69
CA ALA A 109 -16.84 3.80 17.60
C ALA A 109 -17.78 4.70 18.42
N GLU A 110 -19.10 4.46 18.35
CA GLU A 110 -20.08 5.14 19.19
C GLU A 110 -19.83 4.89 20.69
N LEU A 111 -19.54 3.64 21.08
CA LEU A 111 -19.20 3.27 22.46
C LEU A 111 -17.93 3.97 22.97
N LEU A 112 -16.91 4.08 22.12
CA LEU A 112 -15.61 4.65 22.47
C LEU A 112 -15.52 6.17 22.23
N LYS A 113 -16.63 6.82 21.84
CA LYS A 113 -16.69 8.25 21.45
C LYS A 113 -15.71 8.60 20.31
N GLY A 114 -15.35 7.62 19.49
CA GLY A 114 -14.56 7.85 18.29
C GLY A 114 -15.45 8.34 17.15
N SER A 115 -14.90 9.16 16.25
CA SER A 115 -15.55 9.46 14.98
C SER A 115 -15.11 8.43 13.93
N HIS A 116 -16.09 7.85 13.22
CA HIS A 116 -15.84 6.99 12.07
C HIS A 116 -16.31 7.70 10.79
N LYS A 117 -15.51 7.61 9.73
CA LYS A 117 -15.88 8.08 8.39
C LYS A 117 -15.73 6.90 7.45
N GLU A 118 -16.85 6.37 7.00
CA GLU A 118 -16.88 5.30 6.00
C GLU A 118 -16.63 5.93 4.63
N TYR A 119 -15.70 5.36 3.86
CA TYR A 119 -15.37 5.85 2.52
C TYR A 119 -15.93 4.86 1.49
N ALA A 120 -16.97 5.29 0.78
CA ALA A 120 -17.48 4.54 -0.37
C ALA A 120 -16.43 4.49 -1.49
N PHE A 121 -16.39 3.40 -2.23
CA PHE A 121 -15.26 3.03 -3.07
C PHE A 121 -15.74 2.54 -4.46
N GLU A 122 -15.60 3.32 -5.55
CA GLU A 122 -16.01 2.98 -6.98
C GLU A 122 -14.96 3.04 -8.18
N GLY A 123 -14.26 1.96 -8.66
CA GLY A 123 -13.19 2.04 -9.75
C GLY A 123 -12.22 0.81 -10.05
N THR A 124 -11.40 0.79 -11.15
CA THR A 124 -10.81 -0.47 -11.77
C THR A 124 -9.30 -0.48 -12.18
N ILE A 125 -8.51 -1.51 -11.79
CA ILE A 125 -7.18 -1.93 -12.38
C ILE A 125 -7.03 -3.48 -12.28
N ARG A 126 -6.42 -4.13 -13.30
CA ARG A 126 -6.27 -5.61 -13.43
C ARG A 126 -4.97 -6.18 -12.85
N LYS A 127 -5.05 -7.31 -12.13
CA LYS A 127 -3.97 -8.32 -12.04
C LYS A 127 -4.55 -9.70 -12.37
N VAL A 128 -4.00 -10.37 -13.38
CA VAL A 128 -4.44 -11.71 -13.80
C VAL A 128 -3.60 -12.75 -13.07
N LYS A 129 -4.10 -13.23 -11.93
CA LYS A 129 -3.85 -14.59 -11.45
C LYS A 129 -4.96 -14.93 -10.46
N ASP A 130 -5.70 -15.99 -10.75
CA ASP A 130 -6.66 -16.65 -9.84
C ASP A 130 -8.08 -16.08 -9.71
N ALA A 131 -8.57 -15.37 -10.74
CA ALA A 131 -10.00 -15.16 -11.01
C ALA A 131 -10.85 -14.37 -9.98
N GLU A 132 -10.26 -13.74 -8.98
CA GLU A 132 -10.95 -12.69 -8.22
C GLU A 132 -10.64 -11.30 -8.81
N GLU A 133 -11.62 -10.75 -9.53
CA GLU A 133 -11.57 -9.35 -9.96
C GLU A 133 -11.72 -8.43 -8.74
N PHE A 134 -10.75 -7.53 -8.56
CA PHE A 134 -10.67 -6.69 -7.38
C PHE A 134 -10.40 -5.24 -7.78
N TYR A 135 -11.31 -4.37 -7.36
CA TYR A 135 -11.48 -3.00 -7.85
C TYR A 135 -10.83 -1.99 -6.88
N LEU A 136 -9.88 -1.13 -7.29
CA LEU A 136 -9.44 0.04 -6.50
C LEU A 136 -9.81 1.36 -7.12
N PRO A 137 -10.87 1.97 -6.62
CA PRO A 137 -11.11 3.38 -6.76
C PRO A 137 -10.31 4.19 -5.80
N PHE A 138 -9.45 4.95 -6.45
CA PHE A 138 -8.99 6.19 -5.91
C PHE A 138 -9.71 7.28 -6.68
N ASN A 139 -10.25 8.26 -5.96
CA ASN A 139 -10.63 9.51 -6.59
C ASN A 139 -9.39 10.04 -7.33
N LYS A 140 -9.50 10.32 -8.63
CA LYS A 140 -8.37 10.80 -9.45
C LYS A 140 -7.70 12.03 -8.83
N SER A 141 -8.44 12.80 -8.03
CA SER A 141 -7.92 13.95 -7.28
C SER A 141 -6.84 13.60 -6.26
N ILE A 142 -6.69 12.33 -5.87
CA ILE A 142 -5.63 11.91 -4.94
C ILE A 142 -4.35 11.53 -5.65
N ILE A 143 -4.34 11.43 -6.98
CA ILE A 143 -3.12 11.21 -7.74
C ILE A 143 -2.37 12.55 -7.79
N GLU A 144 -1.19 12.59 -7.18
CA GLU A 144 -0.38 13.81 -7.16
C GLU A 144 0.58 13.87 -8.33
N ASN A 145 1.20 12.74 -8.67
CA ASN A 145 2.23 12.69 -9.69
C ASN A 145 2.12 11.45 -10.57
N ILE A 146 2.44 11.62 -11.84
CA ILE A 146 2.95 10.55 -12.71
C ILE A 146 4.46 10.68 -12.75
N ILE A 147 5.17 9.59 -12.44
CA ILE A 147 6.62 9.53 -12.44
C ILE A 147 7.05 8.65 -13.60
N ALA A 148 7.89 9.14 -14.50
CA ALA A 148 8.32 8.38 -15.66
C ALA A 148 9.74 8.76 -16.13
N PRO A 149 10.48 7.85 -16.77
CA PRO A 149 11.73 8.17 -17.46
C PRO A 149 11.55 9.29 -18.49
N LEU A 150 12.61 10.08 -18.70
CA LEU A 150 12.62 11.14 -19.70
C LEU A 150 12.21 10.64 -21.10
N SER A 151 12.62 9.42 -21.46
CA SER A 151 12.25 8.74 -22.70
C SER A 151 10.73 8.49 -22.84
N TYR A 152 9.99 8.44 -21.74
CA TYR A 152 8.53 8.22 -21.70
C TYR A 152 7.70 9.50 -21.63
N LYS A 153 8.33 10.69 -21.63
CA LYS A 153 7.66 12.00 -21.47
C LYS A 153 6.41 12.17 -22.34
N ALA A 154 6.49 11.83 -23.63
CA ALA A 154 5.36 11.97 -24.56
C ALA A 154 4.19 11.03 -24.20
N ARG A 155 4.50 9.78 -23.81
CA ARG A 155 3.50 8.79 -23.40
C ARG A 155 2.83 9.16 -22.09
N ALA A 156 3.62 9.64 -21.11
CA ALA A 156 3.10 10.09 -19.82
C ALA A 156 2.16 11.30 -19.96
N ARG A 157 2.53 12.30 -20.79
CA ARG A 157 1.64 13.44 -21.09
C ARG A 157 0.34 13.01 -21.76
N LYS A 158 0.42 12.05 -22.69
CA LYS A 158 -0.78 11.48 -23.34
C LYS A 158 -1.67 10.79 -22.31
N LEU A 159 -1.11 10.00 -21.40
CA LEU A 159 -1.84 9.33 -20.33
C LEU A 159 -2.56 10.32 -19.40
N ILE A 160 -1.88 11.38 -18.97
CA ILE A 160 -2.46 12.44 -18.12
C ILE A 160 -3.66 13.07 -18.83
N LYS A 161 -3.48 13.44 -20.10
CA LYS A 161 -4.52 14.06 -20.92
C LYS A 161 -5.72 13.12 -21.17
N ASP A 162 -5.46 11.91 -21.64
CA ASP A 162 -6.50 10.94 -22.02
C ASP A 162 -7.36 10.52 -20.81
N ASN A 163 -6.80 10.60 -19.60
CA ASN A 163 -7.50 10.25 -18.37
C ASN A 163 -8.02 11.46 -17.57
N ASN A 164 -7.81 12.69 -18.06
CA ASN A 164 -8.17 13.93 -17.38
C ASN A 164 -7.64 13.96 -15.93
N LEU A 165 -6.34 13.69 -15.76
CA LEU A 165 -5.68 13.72 -14.45
C LEU A 165 -5.20 15.13 -14.14
N ASP A 166 -5.48 15.61 -12.93
CA ASP A 166 -4.97 16.87 -12.39
C ASP A 166 -3.76 16.57 -11.49
N CYS A 167 -2.62 16.28 -12.11
CA CYS A 167 -1.42 15.82 -11.43
C CYS A 167 -0.15 16.34 -12.12
N GLU A 168 0.96 16.40 -11.39
CA GLU A 168 2.26 16.77 -11.94
C GLU A 168 2.92 15.58 -12.68
N LEU A 169 3.73 15.89 -13.71
CA LEU A 169 4.58 14.91 -14.39
C LEU A 169 6.02 15.09 -13.93
N ILE A 170 6.51 14.15 -13.14
CA ILE A 170 7.90 14.09 -12.71
C ILE A 170 8.68 13.21 -13.71
N LEU A 171 9.74 13.78 -14.27
CA LEU A 171 10.63 13.07 -15.17
C LEU A 171 11.90 12.68 -14.42
N ILE A 172 12.22 11.39 -14.43
CA ILE A 172 13.45 10.85 -13.88
C ILE A 172 14.48 10.63 -15.01
N GLU A 173 15.75 10.89 -14.70
CA GLU A 173 16.87 10.57 -15.58
C GLU A 173 17.15 9.06 -15.52
N GLU A 174 17.52 8.48 -16.68
CA GLU A 174 17.85 7.06 -16.83
C GLU A 174 19.30 6.77 -16.44
#